data_AF-A0A7V9T8P4-F1
#
_entry.id   AF-A0A7V9T8P4-F1
#
_cell.length_a   1.000
_cell.length_b   1.000
_cell.length_c   1.000
_cell.angle_alpha   90.00
_cell.angle_beta   90.00
_cell.angle_gamma   90.00
#
_symmetry.space_group_name_H-M   'P 1'
#
loop_
_entity.id
_entity.type
_entity.pdbx_description
1 polymer ?
#
loop_
_entity_poly.entity_id
_entity_poly.type
_entity_poly.pdbx_seq_one_letter_code
_entity_poly.pdbx_strand_id
1 'polypeptide(L)'
;MDALVPRPRGRLRKTIASIRHREDGQTFSEYALLLAATAILLIVGMLFLAGKIDTLFRETGSKPSILKPPQSVQCDPNYSGACVPPYPPDLDCADLGALGLPLPVSVVGGDPHALDPDGDGLGC
;
A
#
# COMPACT_ATOMS: atom_id res chain seq x y z
N MET A 1 -18.17 -46.76 74.56
CA MET A 1 -17.35 -46.74 73.33
C MET A 1 -18.09 -45.91 72.31
N ASP A 2 -17.70 -44.65 72.33
CA ASP A 2 -17.92 -43.53 71.43
C ASP A 2 -18.77 -43.74 70.17
N ALA A 3 -19.96 -43.13 70.19
CA ALA A 3 -20.68 -42.73 68.99
C ALA A 3 -20.58 -41.20 68.87
N LEU A 4 -19.88 -40.69 67.85
CA LEU A 4 -20.05 -39.30 67.41
C LEU A 4 -19.96 -39.15 65.89
N VAL A 5 -21.10 -38.75 65.35
CA VAL A 5 -21.48 -38.45 63.97
C VAL A 5 -20.60 -37.33 63.34
N PRO A 6 -20.32 -37.37 62.02
CA PRO A 6 -19.52 -36.35 61.33
C PRO A 6 -20.30 -35.03 61.16
N ARG A 7 -19.64 -33.89 61.41
CA ARG A 7 -20.14 -32.57 61.03
C ARG A 7 -19.24 -31.93 59.97
N PRO A 8 -19.75 -31.62 58.76
CA PRO A 8 -19.02 -30.76 57.82
C PRO A 8 -19.15 -29.31 58.31
N ARG A 9 -18.06 -28.76 58.88
CA ARG A 9 -17.99 -27.32 59.11
C ARG A 9 -17.62 -26.63 57.80
N GLY A 10 -18.65 -26.17 57.09
CA GLY A 10 -18.48 -25.16 56.05
C GLY A 10 -17.77 -23.93 56.60
N ARG A 11 -16.64 -23.58 55.99
CA ARG A 11 -16.17 -22.19 55.94
C ARG A 11 -15.31 -21.98 54.69
N LEU A 12 -15.99 -21.91 53.55
CA LEU A 12 -15.49 -21.27 52.34
C LEU A 12 -15.31 -19.78 52.66
N ARG A 13 -14.12 -19.39 53.12
CA ARG A 13 -13.70 -17.99 53.18
C ARG A 13 -12.73 -17.75 52.04
N LYS A 14 -13.24 -17.09 51.00
CA LYS A 14 -12.47 -16.31 50.04
C LYS A 14 -11.40 -15.52 50.80
N THR A 15 -10.16 -15.63 50.38
CA THR A 15 -9.39 -14.44 49.99
C THR A 15 -8.24 -14.91 49.12
N ILE A 16 -8.53 -14.89 47.82
CA ILE A 16 -7.58 -14.56 46.77
C ILE A 16 -7.01 -13.18 47.13
N ALA A 17 -6.07 -13.14 48.07
CA ALA A 17 -5.36 -11.93 48.48
C ALA A 17 -3.84 -12.06 48.27
N SER A 18 -3.40 -13.18 47.66
CA SER A 18 -2.03 -13.35 47.19
C SER A 18 -1.87 -13.13 45.68
N ILE A 19 -2.93 -12.69 44.97
CA ILE A 19 -2.79 -12.07 43.64
C ILE A 19 -2.71 -10.55 43.81
N ARG A 20 -1.97 -10.07 44.81
CA ARG A 20 -1.42 -8.72 44.76
C ARG A 20 0.01 -8.90 44.30
N HIS A 21 0.16 -8.77 42.98
CA HIS A 21 1.42 -8.69 42.28
C HIS A 21 2.38 -7.85 43.12
N ARG A 22 3.36 -8.52 43.72
CA ARG A 22 4.37 -7.87 44.54
C ARG A 22 5.17 -6.98 43.59
N GLU A 23 5.26 -5.73 43.98
CA GLU A 23 5.58 -4.58 43.15
C GLU A 23 7.10 -4.47 42.96
N ASP A 24 7.64 -5.12 41.92
CA ASP A 24 8.79 -4.55 41.19
C ASP A 24 8.30 -3.52 40.14
N GLY A 25 7.03 -3.10 40.22
CA GLY A 25 6.26 -2.43 39.18
C GLY A 25 6.22 -0.90 39.21
N GLN A 26 6.86 -0.26 40.19
CA GLN A 26 6.69 1.18 40.39
C GLN A 26 7.44 2.01 39.34
N THR A 27 8.53 1.50 38.76
CA THR A 27 9.23 2.11 37.62
C THR A 27 8.66 1.70 36.26
N PHE A 28 8.09 0.49 36.12
CA PHE A 28 7.59 0.02 34.82
C PHE A 28 6.33 0.75 34.36
N SER A 29 5.47 1.19 35.29
CA SER A 29 4.23 1.88 34.93
C SER A 29 4.45 3.30 34.41
N GLU A 30 5.45 4.02 34.91
CA GLU A 30 5.79 5.37 34.45
C GLU A 30 6.37 5.36 33.03
N TYR A 31 7.33 4.47 32.76
CA TYR A 31 7.85 4.28 31.40
C TYR A 31 6.78 3.74 30.44
N ALA A 32 5.90 2.84 30.89
CA ALA A 32 4.81 2.34 30.04
C ALA A 32 3.82 3.45 29.65
N LEU A 33 3.46 4.33 30.59
CA LEU A 33 2.59 5.47 30.31
C LEU A 33 3.26 6.48 29.38
N LEU A 34 4.55 6.75 29.56
CA LEU A 34 5.32 7.63 28.67
C LEU A 34 5.44 7.05 27.25
N LEU A 35 5.72 5.76 27.12
CA LEU A 35 5.80 5.08 25.82
C LEU A 35 4.43 5.00 25.14
N ALA A 36 3.37 4.74 25.89
CA ALA A 36 2.01 4.77 25.35
C ALA A 36 1.64 6.18 24.87
N ALA A 37 1.95 7.22 25.65
CA ALA A 37 1.67 8.60 25.28
C ALA A 37 2.45 9.04 24.02
N THR A 38 3.75 8.71 23.95
CA THR A 38 4.56 9.03 22.77
C THR A 38 4.13 8.24 21.54
N ALA A 39 3.79 6.96 21.68
CA ALA A 39 3.24 6.15 20.58
C ALA A 39 1.93 6.75 20.04
N ILE A 40 1.02 7.17 20.91
CA ILE A 40 -0.24 7.81 20.51
C ILE A 40 0.04 9.13 19.78
N LEU A 41 0.95 9.97 20.31
CA LEU A 41 1.33 11.23 19.66
C LEU A 41 1.93 11.00 18.26
N LEU A 42 2.79 10.00 18.10
CA LEU A 42 3.38 9.66 16.81
C LEU A 42 2.34 9.13 15.82
N ILE A 43 1.46 8.22 16.26
CA ILE A 43 0.39 7.67 15.41
C ILE A 43 -0.54 8.79 14.95
N VAL A 44 -1.01 9.65 15.85
CA VAL A 44 -1.89 10.78 15.51
C VAL A 44 -1.19 11.77 14.58
N GLY A 45 0.07 12.09 14.84
CA GLY A 45 0.88 12.96 13.97
C GLY A 45 1.06 12.39 12.57
N MET A 46 1.35 11.09 12.45
CA MET A 46 1.50 10.40 11.17
C MET A 46 0.19 10.33 10.38
N LEU A 47 -0.95 10.07 11.03
CA LEU A 47 -2.26 10.06 10.36
C LEU A 47 -2.62 11.45 9.81
N PHE A 48 -2.32 12.52 10.55
CA PHE A 48 -2.55 13.89 10.10
C PHE A 48 -1.62 14.30 8.94
N LEU A 49 -0.34 13.91 9.02
CA LEU A 49 0.61 14.12 7.92
C LEU A 49 0.19 13.35 6.67
N ALA A 50 -0.18 12.08 6.80
CA ALA A 50 -0.64 11.24 5.69
C ALA A 50 -1.79 11.91 4.94
N GLY A 51 -2.83 12.37 5.64
CA GLY A 51 -3.97 13.05 4.99
C GLY A 51 -3.60 14.34 4.25
N LYS A 52 -2.65 15.14 4.77
CA LYS A 52 -2.15 16.33 4.05
C LYS A 52 -1.31 15.94 2.83
N ILE A 53 -0.47 14.93 2.98
CA ILE A 53 0.41 14.43 1.92
C ILE A 53 -0.40 13.82 0.77
N ASP A 54 -1.50 13.12 1.07
CA ASP A 54 -2.43 12.57 0.07
C ASP A 54 -3.02 13.67 -0.84
N THR A 55 -3.31 14.85 -0.30
CA THR A 55 -3.82 15.98 -1.10
C THR A 55 -2.79 16.51 -2.09
N LEU A 56 -1.52 16.60 -1.66
CA LEU A 56 -0.41 17.07 -2.50
C LEU A 56 -0.09 16.08 -3.63
N PHE A 57 -0.09 14.78 -3.32
CA PHE A 57 0.14 13.75 -4.33
C PHE A 57 -1.04 13.56 -5.27
N ARG A 58 -2.28 13.71 -4.80
CA ARG A 58 -3.45 13.75 -5.69
C ARG A 58 -3.39 14.94 -6.63
N GLU A 59 -3.02 16.12 -6.14
CA GLU A 59 -2.93 17.30 -6.98
C GLU A 59 -1.79 17.19 -8.01
N THR A 60 -0.64 16.64 -7.60
CA THR A 60 0.49 16.42 -8.51
C THR A 60 0.24 15.27 -9.50
N GLY A 61 -0.45 14.21 -9.09
CA GLY A 61 -0.82 13.08 -9.93
C GLY A 61 -2.04 13.31 -10.84
N SER A 62 -2.87 14.32 -10.51
CA SER A 62 -4.01 14.74 -11.34
C SER A 62 -3.65 15.89 -12.28
N LYS A 63 -2.58 16.63 -11.98
CA LYS A 63 -1.94 17.49 -12.99
C LYS A 63 -1.37 16.55 -14.04
N PRO A 64 -1.69 16.73 -15.33
CA PRO A 64 -1.01 16.00 -16.39
C PRO A 64 0.44 16.46 -16.33
N SER A 65 1.26 15.70 -15.59
CA SER A 65 2.68 15.65 -15.86
C SER A 65 2.74 15.23 -17.32
N ILE A 66 3.44 16.02 -18.14
CA ILE A 66 3.67 15.81 -19.59
C ILE A 66 4.27 14.41 -19.92
N LEU A 67 4.41 13.54 -18.91
CA LEU A 67 4.94 12.18 -18.94
C LEU A 67 3.93 11.10 -18.46
N LYS A 68 2.66 11.41 -18.20
CA LYS A 68 1.62 10.39 -17.95
C LYS A 68 0.44 10.56 -18.90
N PRO A 69 0.33 9.72 -19.95
CA PRO A 69 -0.83 9.77 -20.82
C PRO A 69 -2.10 9.41 -20.02
N PRO A 70 -3.24 10.07 -20.30
CA PRO A 70 -4.51 9.77 -19.66
C PRO A 70 -4.85 8.29 -19.91
N GLN A 71 -5.12 7.54 -18.84
CA GLN A 71 -5.61 6.16 -18.96
C GLN A 71 -7.09 6.13 -19.34
N SER A 72 -7.39 6.71 -20.49
CA SER A 72 -8.08 5.97 -21.55
C SER A 72 -7.00 5.75 -22.61
N VAL A 73 -6.26 4.62 -22.53
CA VAL A 73 -5.24 4.30 -23.54
C VAL A 73 -5.99 4.00 -24.83
N GLN A 74 -6.35 5.07 -25.53
CA GLN A 74 -6.92 4.99 -26.85
C GLN A 74 -5.74 4.67 -27.74
N CYS A 75 -5.60 3.37 -28.05
CA CYS A 75 -4.53 2.90 -28.90
C CYS A 75 -4.57 3.70 -30.20
N ASP A 76 -3.41 4.10 -30.68
CA ASP A 76 -3.31 4.83 -31.94
C ASP A 76 -3.76 3.91 -33.09
N PRO A 77 -4.74 4.31 -33.91
CA PRO A 77 -5.27 3.49 -34.99
C PRO A 77 -4.27 3.20 -36.11
N ASN A 78 -3.12 3.88 -36.12
CA ASN A 78 -2.04 3.63 -37.07
C ASN A 78 -1.27 2.33 -36.77
N TYR A 79 -1.44 1.75 -35.58
CA TYR A 79 -0.79 0.51 -35.17
C TYR A 79 -1.83 -0.58 -34.84
N SER A 80 -1.52 -1.81 -35.22
CA SER A 80 -2.33 -2.99 -34.96
C SER A 80 -1.47 -4.12 -34.37
N GLY A 81 -2.10 -5.07 -33.68
CA GLY A 81 -1.41 -6.16 -32.98
C GLY A 81 -0.89 -5.79 -31.59
N ALA A 82 -0.50 -4.54 -31.36
CA ALA A 82 -0.15 -3.99 -30.05
C ALA A 82 -0.87 -2.66 -29.80
N CYS A 83 -1.21 -2.38 -28.53
CA CYS A 83 -1.79 -1.09 -28.16
C CYS A 83 -0.69 -0.05 -27.93
N VAL A 84 -0.28 0.62 -29.00
CA VAL A 84 0.67 1.73 -28.95
C VAL A 84 -0.08 3.02 -28.55
N PRO A 85 0.34 3.73 -27.48
CA PRO A 85 -0.21 5.05 -27.15
C PRO A 85 -0.02 6.07 -28.28
N PRO A 86 -0.87 7.09 -28.41
CA PRO A 86 -0.71 8.12 -29.42
C PRO A 86 0.45 9.07 -29.09
N TYR A 87 1.18 9.50 -30.11
CA TYR A 87 2.20 10.54 -30.01
C TYR A 87 1.59 11.89 -29.59
N PRO A 88 2.21 12.68 -28.68
CA PRO A 88 3.42 12.44 -27.86
C PRO A 88 3.12 11.85 -26.45
N PRO A 89 4.10 11.28 -25.73
CA PRO A 89 5.56 11.27 -25.98
C PRO A 89 5.96 10.30 -27.10
N ASP A 90 7.14 10.51 -27.67
CA ASP A 90 7.68 9.57 -28.65
C ASP A 90 8.13 8.28 -27.97
N LEU A 91 7.72 7.14 -28.50
CA LEU A 91 8.02 5.83 -27.95
C LEU A 91 8.91 5.09 -28.92
N ASP A 92 10.03 4.58 -28.43
CA ASP A 92 10.87 3.68 -29.20
C ASP A 92 10.57 2.21 -28.87
N CYS A 93 11.23 1.32 -29.59
CA CYS A 93 11.06 -0.12 -29.41
C CYS A 93 11.51 -0.63 -28.05
N ALA A 94 12.42 0.06 -27.37
CA ALA A 94 12.81 -0.28 -26.00
C ALA A 94 11.70 0.11 -25.02
N ASP A 95 11.04 1.25 -25.24
CA ASP A 95 9.89 1.70 -24.45
C ASP A 95 8.70 0.73 -24.59
N LEU A 96 8.41 0.25 -25.81
CA LEU A 96 7.36 -0.75 -26.04
C LEU A 96 7.67 -2.07 -25.33
N GLY A 97 8.93 -2.50 -25.35
CA GLY A 97 9.39 -3.67 -24.60
C GLY A 97 9.27 -3.48 -23.08
N ALA A 98 9.57 -2.28 -22.56
CA ALA A 98 9.42 -1.95 -21.15
C ALA A 98 7.95 -1.89 -20.71
N LEU A 99 7.04 -1.54 -21.63
CA LEU A 99 5.58 -1.62 -21.42
C LEU A 99 5.04 -3.06 -21.52
N GLY A 100 5.85 -4.02 -21.96
CA GLY A 100 5.47 -5.43 -22.11
C GLY A 100 4.52 -5.67 -23.28
N LEU A 101 4.57 -4.82 -24.30
CA LEU A 101 3.75 -4.99 -25.51
C LEU A 101 4.31 -6.10 -26.40
N PRO A 102 3.44 -6.86 -27.10
CA PRO A 102 3.89 -7.88 -28.04
C PRO A 102 4.56 -7.23 -29.26
N LEU A 103 5.76 -7.70 -29.59
CA LEU A 103 6.53 -7.35 -30.79
C LEU A 103 6.50 -8.54 -31.78
N PRO A 104 6.55 -8.30 -33.12
CA PRO A 104 6.60 -7.01 -33.79
C PRO A 104 5.24 -6.28 -33.79
N VAL A 105 5.26 -4.95 -33.90
CA VAL A 105 4.03 -4.14 -34.02
C VAL A 105 3.67 -3.99 -35.49
N SER A 106 2.40 -4.17 -35.86
CA SER A 106 2.00 -3.98 -37.25
C SER A 106 1.61 -2.52 -37.49
N VAL A 107 2.28 -1.87 -38.44
CA VAL A 107 1.98 -0.50 -38.85
C VAL A 107 0.94 -0.56 -39.98
N VAL A 108 -0.26 -0.08 -39.71
CA VAL A 108 -1.42 -0.12 -40.64
C VAL A 108 -1.80 1.24 -41.21
N GLY A 109 -1.23 2.32 -40.66
CA GLY A 109 -1.49 3.69 -41.06
C GLY A 109 -0.20 4.48 -41.28
N GLY A 110 -0.15 5.70 -40.74
CA GLY A 110 1.11 6.43 -40.64
C GLY A 110 2.06 5.79 -39.63
N ASP A 111 3.24 6.38 -39.47
CA ASP A 111 4.18 5.97 -38.43
C ASP A 111 4.61 7.17 -37.57
N PRO A 112 3.72 7.70 -36.70
CA PRO A 112 4.03 8.86 -35.86
C PRO A 112 5.24 8.66 -34.93
N HIS A 113 5.48 7.43 -34.50
CA HIS A 113 6.60 7.05 -33.63
C HIS A 113 7.85 6.60 -34.39
N ALA A 114 7.82 6.59 -35.73
CA ALA A 114 8.92 6.10 -36.56
C ALA A 114 9.41 4.69 -36.17
N LEU A 115 8.48 3.80 -35.80
CA LEU A 115 8.76 2.42 -35.39
C LEU A 115 9.13 1.52 -36.58
N ASP A 116 8.72 1.85 -37.80
CA ASP A 116 9.00 1.14 -39.07
C ASP A 116 9.80 2.05 -40.03
N PRO A 117 11.13 2.21 -39.82
CA PRO A 117 11.95 3.09 -40.64
C PRO A 117 12.18 2.59 -42.07
N ASP A 118 12.07 1.29 -42.31
CA ASP A 118 12.27 0.65 -43.61
C ASP A 118 10.97 0.50 -44.43
N GLY A 119 9.81 0.68 -43.80
CA GLY A 119 8.51 0.80 -44.45
C GLY A 119 7.93 -0.53 -44.92
N ASP A 120 8.24 -1.63 -44.22
CA ASP A 120 7.77 -2.97 -44.57
C ASP A 120 6.41 -3.33 -43.92
N GLY A 121 5.90 -2.45 -43.05
CA GLY A 121 4.64 -2.61 -42.31
C GLY A 121 4.81 -3.23 -40.93
N LEU A 122 6.04 -3.47 -40.47
CA LEU A 122 6.37 -4.03 -39.16
C LEU A 122 7.32 -3.08 -38.40
N GLY A 123 6.80 -2.47 -37.35
CA GLY A 123 7.53 -1.52 -36.52
C GLY A 123 8.28 -2.23 -35.40
N CYS A 124 9.61 -2.28 -35.55
CA CYS A 124 10.55 -3.19 -34.88
C CYS A 124 10.09 -4.64 -34.65
#